data_AF-A0A1J7D524-F1
#
_entry.id   AF-A0A1J7D524-F1
#
_cell.length_a   1.000
_cell.length_b   1.000
_cell.length_c   1.000
_cell.angle_alpha   90.00
_cell.angle_beta   90.00
_cell.angle_gamma   90.00
#
_symmetry.space_group_name_H-M   'P 1'
#
loop_
_entity.id
_entity.type
_entity.pdbx_description
1 polymer ?
#
loop_
_entity_poly.entity_id
_entity_poly.type
_entity_poly.pdbx_seq_one_letter_code
_entity_poly.pdbx_strand_id
1 'polypeptide(L)'
;MTANASPNPDGVFASTLNRASIMPQADRELINQTVRLVTIAEWVDVAADIFQAEAATPTLSGSDIERLCEEVRGLIVTAIVTQRSVMDTRQRTAHQSRDVTPDARHDSQLIAALQQLAYQLQSQARTLIVRRPPRVLRQVTRACNLHLLAFEWYGDAGRGCELARLNPTLRNPNALQPGDRLYAFAR
;
A
#
# COMPACT_ATOMS: atom_id res chain seq x y z
N MET A 1 -73.17 -43.75 -2.84
CA MET A 1 -72.39 -43.67 -4.09
C MET A 1 -71.15 -42.85 -3.84
N THR A 2 -70.03 -43.54 -3.91
CA THR A 2 -68.64 -43.11 -3.65
C THR A 2 -68.03 -42.42 -4.87
N ALA A 3 -67.26 -41.36 -4.67
CA ALA A 3 -66.22 -40.90 -5.60
C ALA A 3 -65.15 -40.16 -4.77
N ASN A 4 -64.17 -40.87 -4.23
CA ASN A 4 -62.89 -41.26 -4.84
C ASN A 4 -61.88 -40.11 -4.81
N ALA A 5 -61.03 -40.15 -3.79
CA ALA A 5 -59.83 -39.34 -3.66
C ALA A 5 -58.73 -39.94 -4.55
N SER A 6 -58.14 -39.11 -5.41
CA SER A 6 -56.84 -39.38 -6.03
C SER A 6 -55.85 -38.33 -5.52
N PRO A 7 -54.69 -38.73 -4.95
CA PRO A 7 -53.64 -37.81 -4.54
C PRO A 7 -52.83 -37.41 -5.78
N ASN A 8 -52.61 -36.12 -5.98
CA ASN A 8 -51.70 -35.61 -7.00
C ASN A 8 -50.25 -35.85 -6.50
N PRO A 9 -49.41 -36.67 -7.16
CA PRO A 9 -48.11 -37.06 -6.61
C PRO A 9 -46.99 -36.04 -6.89
N ASP A 10 -47.24 -34.98 -7.66
CA ASP A 10 -46.20 -34.02 -8.07
C ASP A 10 -46.34 -32.65 -7.39
N GLY A 11 -47.00 -32.61 -6.24
CA GLY A 11 -46.98 -31.47 -5.33
C GLY A 11 -45.65 -31.37 -4.60
N VAL A 12 -44.58 -31.00 -5.30
CA VAL A 12 -43.36 -30.54 -4.64
C VAL A 12 -43.74 -29.23 -3.92
N PHE A 13 -44.09 -29.33 -2.64
CA PHE A 13 -44.05 -28.20 -1.73
C PHE A 13 -42.59 -27.75 -1.67
N ALA A 14 -42.19 -26.88 -2.60
CA ALA A 14 -40.89 -26.25 -2.58
C ALA A 14 -40.78 -25.53 -1.24
N SER A 15 -40.01 -26.12 -0.33
CA SER A 15 -39.73 -25.57 0.99
C SER A 15 -39.14 -24.18 0.80
N THR A 16 -39.93 -23.15 1.11
CA THR A 16 -39.46 -21.75 1.17
C THR A 16 -38.41 -21.53 2.27
N LEU A 17 -38.19 -22.55 3.10
CA LEU A 17 -37.20 -22.60 4.18
C LEU A 17 -35.76 -22.84 3.72
N ASN A 18 -35.52 -23.24 2.45
CA ASN A 18 -34.16 -23.40 1.92
C ASN A 18 -33.71 -22.24 1.02
N ARG A 19 -34.27 -21.03 1.22
CA ARG A 19 -33.55 -19.84 0.79
C ARG A 19 -32.42 -19.66 1.79
N ALA A 20 -31.23 -20.21 1.47
CA ALA A 20 -30.00 -19.80 2.13
C ALA A 20 -30.09 -18.29 2.33
N SER A 21 -29.96 -17.81 3.56
CA SER A 21 -30.04 -16.38 3.86
C SER A 21 -28.86 -15.69 3.18
N ILE A 22 -29.00 -15.38 1.90
CA ILE A 22 -27.99 -14.67 1.13
C ILE A 22 -28.00 -13.26 1.68
N MET A 23 -26.95 -12.91 2.44
CA MET A 23 -26.76 -11.58 3.01
C MET A 23 -27.12 -10.49 1.97
N PRO A 24 -27.93 -9.47 2.29
CA PRO A 24 -28.32 -8.42 1.35
C PRO A 24 -27.11 -7.79 0.63
N GLN A 25 -27.29 -7.36 -0.62
CA GLN A 25 -26.21 -6.75 -1.40
C GLN A 25 -25.66 -5.48 -0.73
N ALA A 26 -26.55 -4.65 -0.17
CA ALA A 26 -26.17 -3.44 0.56
C ALA A 26 -25.23 -3.74 1.75
N ASP A 27 -25.53 -4.81 2.50
CA ASP A 27 -24.69 -5.23 3.63
C ASP A 27 -23.32 -5.71 3.15
N ARG A 28 -23.26 -6.39 1.99
CA ARG A 28 -21.99 -6.87 1.42
C ARG A 28 -21.10 -5.70 0.99
N GLU A 29 -21.70 -4.70 0.37
CA GLU A 29 -21.01 -3.48 -0.04
C GLU A 29 -20.48 -2.71 1.18
N LEU A 30 -21.25 -2.62 2.27
CA LEU A 30 -20.83 -1.99 3.51
C LEU A 30 -19.67 -2.76 4.15
N ILE A 31 -19.75 -4.08 4.28
CA ILE A 31 -18.65 -4.89 4.80
C ILE A 31 -17.40 -4.73 3.94
N ASN A 32 -17.53 -4.81 2.62
CA ASN A 32 -16.39 -4.63 1.70
C ASN A 32 -15.77 -3.23 1.80
N GLN A 33 -16.58 -2.19 2.01
CA GLN A 33 -16.10 -0.83 2.24
C GLN A 33 -15.35 -0.75 3.56
N THR A 34 -15.90 -1.25 4.66
CA THR A 34 -15.26 -1.24 5.97
C THR A 34 -13.95 -2.01 5.96
N VAL A 35 -13.93 -3.23 5.42
CA VAL A 35 -12.72 -4.05 5.30
C VAL A 35 -11.65 -3.30 4.50
N ARG A 36 -12.02 -2.70 3.36
CA ARG A 36 -11.08 -1.91 2.55
C ARG A 36 -10.50 -0.71 3.30
N LEU A 37 -11.34 0.04 4.03
CA LEU A 37 -10.88 1.22 4.76
C LEU A 37 -9.97 0.83 5.93
N VAL A 38 -10.30 -0.23 6.66
CA VAL A 38 -9.47 -0.76 7.75
C VAL A 38 -8.13 -1.26 7.20
N THR A 39 -8.12 -2.08 6.15
CA THR A 39 -6.86 -2.59 5.60
C THR A 39 -5.94 -1.45 5.16
N ILE A 40 -6.48 -0.41 4.52
CA ILE A 40 -5.69 0.75 4.09
C ILE A 40 -5.12 1.51 5.28
N ALA A 41 -5.90 1.71 6.34
CA ALA A 41 -5.41 2.35 7.56
C ALA A 41 -4.21 1.56 8.13
N GLU A 42 -4.34 0.24 8.25
CA GLU A 42 -3.25 -0.63 8.72
C GLU A 42 -2.01 -0.55 7.80
N TRP A 43 -2.20 -0.56 6.48
CA TRP A 43 -1.08 -0.39 5.53
C TRP A 43 -0.38 0.95 5.69
N VAL A 44 -1.13 2.02 5.92
CA VAL A 44 -0.57 3.36 6.15
C VAL A 44 0.18 3.43 7.47
N ASP A 45 -0.39 2.87 8.54
CA ASP A 45 0.24 2.85 9.87
C ASP A 45 1.54 2.04 9.85
N VAL A 46 1.54 0.84 9.26
CA VAL A 46 2.75 0.03 9.08
C VAL A 46 3.81 0.76 8.25
N ALA A 47 3.40 1.45 7.18
CA ALA A 47 4.34 2.23 6.38
C ALA A 47 4.90 3.44 7.15
N ALA A 48 4.09 4.11 7.97
CA ALA A 48 4.53 5.20 8.83
C ALA A 48 5.53 4.71 9.89
N ASP A 49 5.29 3.55 10.49
CA ASP A 49 6.21 2.91 11.45
C ASP A 49 7.55 2.57 10.79
N ILE A 50 7.53 2.02 9.57
CA ILE A 50 8.76 1.77 8.80
C ILE A 50 9.50 3.09 8.54
N PHE A 51 8.80 4.15 8.14
CA PHE A 51 9.40 5.46 7.92
C PHE A 51 9.98 6.07 9.20
N GLN A 52 9.34 5.87 10.34
CA GLN A 52 9.86 6.30 11.64
C GLN A 52 11.11 5.52 12.03
N ALA A 53 11.14 4.20 11.82
CA ALA A 53 12.31 3.36 12.05
C ALA A 53 13.49 3.79 11.15
N GLU A 54 13.22 4.07 9.88
CA GLU A 54 14.21 4.56 8.90
C GLU A 54 14.75 5.95 9.24
N ALA A 55 13.99 6.77 9.95
CA ALA A 55 14.46 8.07 10.44
C ALA A 55 15.52 7.92 11.54
N ALA A 56 15.41 6.88 12.36
CA ALA A 56 16.35 6.61 13.45
C ALA A 56 17.58 5.82 12.98
N THR A 57 17.36 4.76 12.20
CA THR A 57 18.43 3.93 11.64
C THR A 57 18.15 3.67 10.16
N PRO A 58 18.84 4.34 9.23
CA PRO A 58 18.56 4.18 7.80
C PRO A 58 19.01 2.81 7.31
N THR A 59 18.06 1.91 7.05
CA THR A 59 18.34 0.57 6.52
C THR A 59 17.93 0.37 5.08
N LEU A 60 16.86 1.02 4.64
CA LEU A 60 16.35 0.94 3.27
C LEU A 60 17.10 1.87 2.33
N SER A 61 17.06 1.64 1.01
CA SER A 61 17.53 2.62 0.02
C SER A 61 16.44 3.67 -0.28
N GLY A 62 16.82 4.81 -0.87
CA GLY A 62 15.84 5.84 -1.28
C GLY A 62 14.79 5.28 -2.25
N SER A 63 15.21 4.44 -3.19
CA SER A 63 14.31 3.75 -4.12
C SER A 63 13.36 2.76 -3.44
N ASP A 64 13.77 2.15 -2.32
CA ASP A 64 12.88 1.24 -1.57
C ASP A 64 11.81 2.03 -0.81
N ILE A 65 12.16 3.21 -0.25
CA ILE A 65 11.20 4.14 0.37
C ILE A 65 10.19 4.63 -0.68
N GLU A 66 10.65 4.98 -1.88
CA GLU A 66 9.77 5.37 -2.99
C GLU A 66 8.83 4.22 -3.39
N ARG A 67 9.35 3.00 -3.52
CA ARG A 67 8.54 1.83 -3.86
C ARG A 67 7.46 1.55 -2.81
N LEU A 68 7.82 1.53 -1.53
CA LEU A 68 6.87 1.33 -0.43
C LEU A 68 5.78 2.41 -0.43
N CYS A 69 6.18 3.67 -0.60
CA CYS A 69 5.22 4.78 -0.69
C CYS A 69 4.28 4.62 -1.89
N GLU A 70 4.80 4.18 -3.04
CA GLU A 70 4.02 4.01 -4.26
C GLU A 70 3.01 2.87 -4.14
N GLU A 71 3.38 1.75 -3.52
CA GLU A 71 2.49 0.62 -3.28
C GLU A 71 1.31 1.02 -2.40
N VAL A 72 1.57 1.62 -1.23
CA VAL A 72 0.52 2.05 -0.29
C VAL A 72 -0.35 3.15 -0.90
N ARG A 73 0.26 4.11 -1.61
CA ARG A 73 -0.48 5.13 -2.36
C ARG A 73 -1.37 4.52 -3.43
N GLY A 74 -0.90 3.48 -4.13
CA GLY A 74 -1.67 2.73 -5.12
C GLY A 74 -2.94 2.11 -4.51
N LEU A 75 -2.83 1.55 -3.29
CA LEU A 75 -3.98 1.03 -2.55
C LEU A 75 -4.99 2.14 -2.21
N ILE A 76 -4.51 3.29 -1.72
CA ILE A 76 -5.36 4.45 -1.41
C ILE A 76 -6.08 4.97 -2.66
N VAL A 77 -5.35 5.11 -3.78
CA VAL A 77 -5.93 5.56 -5.06
C VAL A 77 -7.01 4.60 -5.53
N THR A 78 -6.76 3.29 -5.45
CA THR A 78 -7.74 2.25 -5.79
C THR A 78 -9.01 2.39 -4.95
N ALA A 79 -8.87 2.68 -3.65
CA ALA A 79 -10.01 2.89 -2.77
C ALA A 79 -10.77 4.18 -3.05
N ILE A 80 -10.08 5.28 -3.41
CA ILE A 80 -10.71 6.53 -3.85
C ILE A 80 -11.53 6.27 -5.11
N VAL A 81 -10.97 5.56 -6.10
CA VAL A 81 -11.68 5.20 -7.35
C VAL A 81 -12.90 4.35 -7.04
N THR A 82 -12.78 3.38 -6.14
CA THR A 82 -13.90 2.53 -5.69
C THR A 82 -14.97 3.34 -4.96
N GLN A 83 -14.58 4.30 -4.10
CA GLN A 83 -15.56 5.14 -3.41
C GLN A 83 -16.31 6.05 -4.38
N ARG A 84 -15.61 6.61 -5.38
CA ARG A 84 -16.21 7.44 -6.43
C ARG A 84 -17.22 6.66 -7.27
N SER A 85 -16.93 5.41 -7.62
CA SER A 85 -17.90 4.60 -8.38
C SER A 85 -19.15 4.27 -7.57
N VAL A 86 -19.02 4.07 -6.26
CA VAL A 86 -20.14 3.88 -5.32
C VAL A 86 -21.00 5.15 -5.25
N MET A 87 -20.37 6.33 -5.11
CA MET A 87 -21.06 7.62 -5.14
C MET A 87 -21.85 7.83 -6.43
N ASP A 88 -21.22 7.61 -7.59
CA ASP A 88 -21.86 7.76 -8.89
C ASP A 88 -23.07 6.84 -9.05
N THR A 89 -22.95 5.60 -8.55
CA THR A 89 -24.03 4.62 -8.60
C THR A 89 -25.21 5.04 -7.73
N ARG A 90 -24.97 5.48 -6.49
CA ARG A 90 -26.01 6.04 -5.61
C ARG A 90 -26.66 7.29 -6.21
N GLN A 91 -25.86 8.12 -6.89
CA GLN A 91 -26.38 9.33 -7.51
C GLN A 91 -27.33 9.02 -8.67
N ARG A 92 -26.96 8.07 -9.54
CA ARG A 92 -27.82 7.64 -10.65
C ARG A 92 -29.10 6.97 -10.15
N THR A 93 -29.03 6.12 -9.12
CA THR A 93 -30.23 5.47 -8.59
C THR A 93 -31.18 6.46 -7.90
N ALA A 94 -30.65 7.47 -7.21
CA ALA A 94 -31.47 8.55 -6.65
C ALA A 94 -32.24 9.28 -7.75
N HIS A 95 -31.53 9.78 -8.79
CA HIS A 95 -32.14 10.48 -9.93
C HIS A 95 -33.22 9.66 -10.65
N GLN A 96 -33.07 8.33 -10.71
CA GLN A 96 -34.05 7.44 -11.34
C GLN A 96 -35.27 7.12 -10.47
N SER A 97 -35.10 7.08 -9.14
CA SER A 97 -36.09 6.49 -8.23
C SER A 97 -37.02 7.52 -7.60
N ARG A 98 -36.53 8.73 -7.36
CA ARG A 98 -37.23 9.81 -6.64
C ARG A 98 -36.41 11.07 -6.85
N ASP A 99 -37.04 12.13 -7.34
CA ASP A 99 -36.47 13.46 -7.61
C ASP A 99 -35.89 14.14 -6.34
N VAL A 100 -34.90 13.49 -5.73
CA VAL A 100 -34.34 13.74 -4.41
C VAL A 100 -32.83 13.82 -4.58
N THR A 101 -32.23 14.88 -4.04
CA THR A 101 -30.77 15.05 -4.05
C THR A 101 -30.13 14.01 -3.11
N PRO A 102 -29.26 13.12 -3.62
CA PRO A 102 -28.55 12.16 -2.78
C PRO A 102 -27.54 12.88 -1.88
N ASP A 103 -27.47 12.48 -0.61
CA ASP A 103 -26.49 13.03 0.33
C ASP A 103 -25.08 12.48 0.04
N ALA A 104 -24.27 13.30 -0.64
CA ALA A 104 -22.88 12.97 -1.02
C ALA A 104 -21.84 13.45 0.01
N ARG A 105 -22.26 14.04 1.14
CA ARG A 105 -21.34 14.64 2.12
C ARG A 105 -20.44 13.61 2.77
N HIS A 106 -20.99 12.46 3.15
CA HIS A 106 -20.21 11.40 3.79
C HIS A 106 -19.13 10.82 2.88
N ASP A 107 -19.48 10.53 1.63
CA ASP A 107 -18.52 9.93 0.69
C ASP A 107 -17.43 10.93 0.28
N SER A 108 -17.77 12.21 0.12
CA SER A 108 -16.78 13.26 -0.15
C SER A 108 -15.81 13.46 1.03
N GLN A 109 -16.29 13.38 2.27
CA GLN A 109 -15.44 13.38 3.46
C GLN A 109 -14.48 12.18 3.50
N LEU A 110 -14.96 10.98 3.17
CA LEU A 110 -14.11 9.78 3.09
C LEU A 110 -13.03 9.91 2.02
N ILE A 111 -13.38 10.42 0.83
CA ILE A 111 -12.40 10.67 -0.24
C ILE A 111 -11.36 11.68 0.21
N ALA A 112 -11.78 12.78 0.85
CA ALA A 112 -10.86 13.79 1.36
C ALA A 112 -9.92 13.23 2.43
N ALA A 113 -10.41 12.38 3.33
CA ALA A 113 -9.58 11.70 4.34
C ALA A 113 -8.53 10.78 3.69
N LEU A 114 -8.92 9.99 2.68
CA LEU A 114 -7.99 9.14 1.93
C LEU A 114 -6.92 9.97 1.18
N GLN A 115 -7.31 11.09 0.57
CA GLN A 115 -6.38 12.01 -0.09
C GLN A 115 -5.37 12.60 0.90
N GLN A 116 -5.84 12.98 2.10
CA GLN A 116 -4.99 13.50 3.15
C GLN A 116 -3.98 12.46 3.64
N LEU A 117 -4.39 11.20 3.84
CA LEU A 117 -3.49 10.11 4.21
C LEU A 117 -2.40 9.89 3.14
N ALA A 118 -2.79 9.84 1.86
CA ALA A 118 -1.82 9.70 0.77
C ALA A 118 -0.81 10.85 0.74
N TYR A 119 -1.29 12.10 0.93
CA TYR A 119 -0.42 13.27 0.98
C TYR A 119 0.56 13.22 2.16
N GLN A 120 0.07 12.87 3.35
CA GLN A 120 0.91 12.75 4.55
C GLN A 120 1.99 11.70 4.35
N LEU A 121 1.63 10.51 3.87
CA LEU A 121 2.59 9.43 3.59
C LEU A 121 3.69 9.87 2.60
N GLN A 122 3.30 10.51 1.49
CA GLN A 122 4.25 11.03 0.51
C GLN A 122 5.17 12.11 1.10
N SER A 123 4.62 13.00 1.95
CA SER A 123 5.40 14.05 2.59
C SER A 123 6.46 13.48 3.54
N GLN A 124 6.13 12.41 4.26
CA GLN A 124 7.06 11.69 5.13
C GLN A 124 8.17 11.01 4.31
N ALA A 125 7.80 10.25 3.28
CA ALA A 125 8.74 9.60 2.37
C ALA A 125 9.71 10.60 1.73
N ARG A 126 9.20 11.72 1.21
CA ARG A 126 10.03 12.79 0.63
C ARG A 126 11.00 13.38 1.65
N THR A 127 10.55 13.61 2.89
CA THR A 127 11.40 14.15 3.95
C THR A 127 12.56 13.19 4.26
N LEU A 128 12.31 11.89 4.31
CA LEU A 128 13.37 10.89 4.51
C LEU A 128 14.38 10.87 3.36
N ILE A 129 13.90 10.94 2.12
CA ILE A 129 14.77 10.93 0.93
C ILE A 129 15.64 12.18 0.89
N VAL A 130 15.06 13.36 1.13
CA VAL A 130 15.78 14.64 1.10
C VAL A 130 16.79 14.78 2.24
N ARG A 131 16.54 14.17 3.40
CA ARG A 131 17.50 14.15 4.51
C ARG A 131 18.76 13.32 4.22
N ARG A 132 18.72 12.43 3.22
CA ARG A 132 19.89 11.60 2.89
C ARG A 132 20.94 12.44 2.16
N PRO A 133 22.24 12.22 2.43
CA PRO A 133 23.29 12.91 1.70
C PRO A 133 23.21 12.60 0.19
N PRO A 134 23.71 13.48 -0.68
CA PRO A 134 23.71 13.22 -2.11
C PRO A 134 24.61 12.02 -2.43
N ARG A 135 24.20 11.22 -3.42
CA ARG A 135 24.95 10.04 -3.88
C ARG A 135 26.01 10.47 -4.88
N VAL A 136 27.26 10.11 -4.62
CA VAL A 136 28.44 10.42 -5.44
C VAL A 136 29.11 9.13 -5.91
N LEU A 137 29.77 9.18 -7.07
CA LEU A 137 30.61 8.10 -7.54
C LEU A 137 32.04 8.31 -7.02
N ARG A 138 32.53 7.39 -6.20
CA ARG A 138 33.90 7.40 -5.67
C ARG A 138 34.71 6.24 -6.21
N GLN A 139 35.99 6.49 -6.47
CA GLN A 139 36.93 5.48 -6.94
C GLN A 139 37.67 4.86 -5.75
N VAL A 140 37.81 3.54 -5.79
CA VAL A 140 38.62 2.77 -4.83
C VAL A 140 40.10 2.98 -5.15
N THR A 141 40.87 3.36 -4.12
CA THR A 141 42.31 3.68 -4.24
C THR A 141 43.22 2.49 -3.97
N ARG A 142 42.75 1.50 -3.20
CA ARG A 142 43.51 0.32 -2.78
C ARG A 142 42.65 -0.94 -2.77
N ALA A 143 43.29 -2.10 -2.91
CA ALA A 143 42.60 -3.37 -2.74
C ALA A 143 42.10 -3.52 -1.29
N CYS A 144 40.79 -3.68 -1.10
CA CYS A 144 40.18 -3.74 0.23
C CYS A 144 38.83 -4.46 0.23
N ASN A 145 38.30 -4.73 1.42
CA ASN A 145 36.91 -5.15 1.58
C ASN A 145 36.01 -3.93 1.82
N LEU A 146 34.70 -4.11 1.65
CA LEU A 146 33.71 -3.04 1.76
C LEU A 146 33.69 -2.36 3.14
N HIS A 147 33.94 -3.12 4.22
CA HIS A 147 33.95 -2.58 5.60
C HIS A 147 35.17 -1.69 5.86
N LEU A 148 36.35 -2.08 5.36
CA LEU A 148 37.56 -1.27 5.41
C LEU A 148 37.41 -0.01 4.58
N LEU A 149 36.77 -0.10 3.41
CA LEU A 149 36.46 1.06 2.58
C LEU A 149 35.46 2.00 3.27
N ALA A 150 34.44 1.46 3.94
CA ALA A 150 33.50 2.25 4.72
C ALA A 150 34.17 3.00 5.87
N PHE A 151 35.08 2.32 6.60
CA PHE A 151 35.87 2.98 7.64
C PHE A 151 36.77 4.08 7.07
N GLU A 152 37.38 3.86 5.90
CA GLU A 152 38.21 4.88 5.23
C GLU A 152 37.40 6.09 4.75
N TRP A 153 36.21 5.88 4.20
CA TRP A 153 35.39 6.95 3.64
C TRP A 153 34.56 7.71 4.68
N TYR A 154 34.09 7.01 5.70
CA TYR A 154 33.11 7.53 6.65
C TYR A 154 33.58 7.51 8.11
N GLY A 155 34.68 6.83 8.43
CA GLY A 155 35.14 6.62 9.80
C GLY A 155 34.39 5.54 10.57
N ASP A 156 33.46 4.82 9.93
CA ASP A 156 32.64 3.77 10.53
C ASP A 156 32.56 2.53 9.61
N ALA A 157 33.04 1.39 10.13
CA ALA A 157 33.02 0.11 9.42
C ALA A 157 31.60 -0.48 9.29
N GLY A 158 30.66 -0.09 10.17
CA GLY A 158 29.26 -0.51 10.13
C GLY A 158 28.55 -0.07 8.86
N ARG A 159 28.98 1.06 8.27
CA ARG A 159 28.48 1.57 6.98
C ARG A 159 28.90 0.73 5.76
N GLY A 160 29.65 -0.37 5.96
CA GLY A 160 29.88 -1.36 4.91
C GLY A 160 28.58 -1.93 4.35
N CYS A 161 27.60 -2.23 5.21
CA CYS A 161 26.29 -2.71 4.78
C CYS A 161 25.55 -1.69 3.91
N GLU A 162 25.68 -0.40 4.23
CA GLU A 162 25.11 0.69 3.44
C GLU A 162 25.74 0.77 2.04
N LEU A 163 27.07 0.67 1.94
CA LEU A 163 27.76 0.61 0.64
C LEU A 163 27.31 -0.59 -0.20
N ALA A 164 26.99 -1.72 0.43
CA ALA A 164 26.52 -2.91 -0.28
C ALA A 164 25.15 -2.66 -0.91
N ARG A 165 24.23 -2.05 -0.14
CA ARG A 165 22.89 -1.67 -0.62
C ARG A 165 22.95 -0.63 -1.72
N LEU A 166 23.90 0.31 -1.64
CA LEU A 166 24.12 1.30 -2.70
C LEU A 166 24.69 0.68 -3.99
N ASN A 167 25.28 -0.51 -3.94
CA ASN A 167 25.94 -1.12 -5.10
C ASN A 167 25.45 -2.57 -5.29
N PRO A 168 24.16 -2.80 -5.61
CA PRO A 168 23.59 -4.14 -5.68
C PRO A 168 24.19 -5.01 -6.80
N THR A 169 24.80 -4.40 -7.81
CA THR A 169 25.49 -5.10 -8.91
C THR A 169 26.89 -5.58 -8.55
N LEU A 170 27.39 -5.25 -7.36
CA LEU A 170 28.73 -5.60 -6.91
C LEU A 170 28.80 -7.12 -6.62
N ARG A 171 29.56 -7.86 -7.42
CA ARG A 171 29.68 -9.32 -7.29
C ARG A 171 30.50 -9.75 -6.07
N ASN A 172 31.61 -9.04 -5.79
CA ASN A 172 32.58 -9.42 -4.76
C ASN A 172 32.81 -8.27 -3.76
N PRO A 173 31.96 -8.12 -2.72
CA PRO A 173 32.09 -7.07 -1.71
C PRO A 173 33.41 -7.11 -0.94
N ASN A 174 34.02 -8.29 -0.83
CA ASN A 174 35.23 -8.51 -0.03
C ASN A 174 36.53 -8.37 -0.84
N ALA A 175 36.46 -8.20 -2.16
CA ALA A 175 37.63 -8.19 -3.04
C ALA A 175 37.57 -7.03 -4.04
N LEU A 176 37.49 -5.80 -3.51
CA LEU A 176 37.52 -4.59 -4.32
C LEU A 176 38.93 -4.34 -4.84
N GLN A 177 39.03 -3.91 -6.09
CA GLN A 177 40.30 -3.59 -6.74
C GLN A 177 40.50 -2.06 -6.85
N PRO A 178 41.75 -1.57 -6.85
CA PRO A 178 42.03 -0.19 -7.19
C PRO A 178 41.47 0.15 -8.57
N GLY A 179 40.75 1.26 -8.69
CA GLY A 179 40.08 1.64 -9.94
C GLY A 179 38.57 1.37 -9.97
N ASP A 180 38.07 0.51 -9.09
CA ASP A 180 36.63 0.24 -9.00
C ASP A 180 35.86 1.52 -8.63
N ARG A 181 34.70 1.72 -9.27
CA ARG A 181 33.83 2.87 -9.05
C ARG A 181 32.58 2.43 -8.31
N LEU A 182 32.40 2.95 -7.10
CA LEU A 182 31.27 2.63 -6.25
C LEU A 182 30.46 3.89 -5.96
N TYR A 183 29.15 3.71 -5.90
CA TYR A 183 28.27 4.73 -5.36
C TYR A 183 28.42 4.80 -3.85
N ALA A 184 28.63 6.01 -3.35
CA ALA A 184 28.81 6.34 -1.94
C ALA A 184 27.98 7.58 -1.62
N PHE A 185 27.66 7.83 -0.36
CA PHE A 185 27.13 9.11 0.06
C PHE A 185 28.25 10.14 0.16
N ALA A 186 27.96 11.38 -0.23
CA ALA A 186 28.85 12.50 0.05
C ALA A 186 28.95 12.70 1.58
N ARG A 187 30.12 13.13 2.02
CA ARG A 187 30.33 13.56 3.40
C ARG A 187 29.86 15.00 3.56
#